data_AF-A0A2Z2PFT3-F1
#
_entry.id   AF-A0A2Z2PFT3-F1
#
_cell.length_a   1.000
_cell.length_b   1.000
_cell.length_c   1.000
_cell.angle_alpha   90.00
_cell.angle_beta   90.00
_cell.angle_gamma   90.00
#
_symmetry.space_group_name_H-M   'P 1'
#
loop_
_entity.id
_entity.type
_entity.pdbx_description
1 polymer ?
#
loop_
_entity_poly.entity_id
_entity_poly.type
_entity_poly.pdbx_seq_one_letter_code
_entity_poly.pdbx_strand_id
1 'polypeptide(L)'
;MGIHHYQLYCQRIDANRNMARYYALAIRPTLFGETALVRTWGRIGKAGGEMTEVFGNENDAISRFLELVLQKRKRGYQPARNCGNPGRSATLWTTPHDNVTIA
;
A
#
# COMPACT_ATOMS: atom_id res chain seq x y z
N MET A 1 -12.29 4.50 23.51
CA MET A 1 -10.98 4.57 22.83
C MET A 1 -11.09 3.69 21.59
N GLY A 2 -11.20 4.30 20.41
CA GLY A 2 -11.43 3.57 19.17
C GLY A 2 -10.21 2.75 18.79
N ILE A 3 -10.42 1.51 18.33
CA ILE A 3 -9.33 0.69 17.81
C ILE A 3 -9.01 1.21 16.41
N HIS A 4 -7.99 2.06 16.30
CA HIS A 4 -7.52 2.51 15.00
C HIS A 4 -6.51 1.49 14.45
N HIS A 5 -6.94 0.72 13.44
CA HIS A 5 -6.10 -0.29 12.80
C HIS A 5 -5.17 0.39 11.77
N TYR A 6 -4.06 0.98 12.24
CA TYR A 6 -3.05 1.55 11.35
C TYR A 6 -2.20 0.43 10.75
N GLN A 7 -2.62 -0.11 9.61
CA GLN A 7 -1.86 -1.06 8.83
C GLN A 7 -1.91 -0.70 7.36
N LEU A 8 -0.74 -0.60 6.73
CA LEU A 8 -0.61 -0.33 5.31
C LEU A 8 0.39 -1.30 4.69
N TYR A 9 0.01 -1.88 3.57
CA TYR A 9 0.91 -2.67 2.74
C TYR A 9 0.97 -2.04 1.35
N CYS A 10 2.19 -1.75 0.89
CA CYS A 10 2.46 -1.15 -0.40
C CYS A 10 3.40 -2.02 -1.22
N GLN A 11 3.23 -1.99 -2.54
CA GLN A 11 4.07 -2.68 -3.50
C GLN A 11 4.67 -1.70 -4.49
N ARG A 12 5.84 -2.06 -5.01
CA ARG A 12 6.43 -1.42 -6.19
C ARG A 12 6.86 -2.52 -7.15
N ILE A 13 6.16 -2.60 -8.28
CA ILE A 13 6.35 -3.62 -9.31
C ILE A 13 6.71 -2.92 -10.62
N ASP A 14 7.81 -3.35 -11.24
CA ASP A 14 8.27 -2.92 -12.56
C ASP A 14 8.93 -4.12 -13.24
N ALA A 15 8.24 -4.69 -14.24
CA ALA A 15 8.68 -5.89 -14.95
C ALA A 15 9.94 -5.64 -15.79
N ASN A 16 10.04 -4.47 -16.43
CA ASN A 16 11.17 -4.10 -17.28
C ASN A 16 12.47 -4.01 -16.48
N ARG A 17 12.38 -3.79 -15.16
CA ARG A 17 13.53 -3.70 -14.25
C ARG A 17 13.68 -4.92 -13.33
N ASN A 18 12.95 -6.01 -13.56
CA ASN A 18 12.89 -7.19 -12.67
C ASN A 18 12.72 -6.76 -11.19
N MET A 19 11.78 -5.85 -10.95
CA MET A 19 11.54 -5.25 -9.64
C MET A 19 10.17 -5.68 -9.12
N ALA A 20 10.17 -6.41 -8.02
CA ALA A 20 8.96 -6.72 -7.26
C ALA A 20 9.27 -6.59 -5.77
N ARG A 21 8.97 -5.42 -5.19
CA ARG A 21 9.27 -5.11 -3.78
C ARG A 21 8.00 -4.76 -3.02
N TYR A 22 8.00 -5.08 -1.73
CA TYR A 22 6.96 -4.68 -0.80
C TYR A 22 7.53 -3.81 0.33
N TYR A 23 6.63 -3.04 0.92
CA TYR A 23 6.85 -2.27 2.14
C TYR A 23 5.57 -2.31 2.97
N ALA A 24 5.64 -2.79 4.21
CA ALA A 24 4.52 -2.82 5.13
C ALA A 24 4.81 -1.97 6.36
N LEU A 25 3.77 -1.29 6.84
CA LEU A 25 3.77 -0.45 8.03
C LEU A 25 2.62 -0.88 8.92
N ALA A 26 2.87 -0.99 10.22
CA ALA A 26 1.83 -1.21 11.21
C ALA A 26 2.15 -0.45 12.50
N ILE A 27 1.15 0.21 13.08
CA ILE A 27 1.24 0.70 14.46
C ILE A 27 0.64 -0.38 15.37
N ARG A 28 1.38 -0.76 16.41
CA ARG A 28 1.00 -1.78 17.39
C ARG A 28 1.18 -1.23 18.80
N PRO A 29 0.27 -1.50 19.73
CA PRO A 29 0.54 -1.26 21.15
C PRO A 29 1.64 -2.21 21.63
N THR A 30 2.50 -1.74 22.53
CA THR A 30 3.46 -2.59 23.24
C THR A 30 2.85 -3.11 24.54
N LEU A 31 3.47 -4.14 25.13
CA LEU A 31 3.06 -4.69 26.44
C LEU A 31 3.21 -3.67 27.58
N PHE A 32 3.98 -2.61 27.38
CA PHE A 32 4.27 -1.58 28.37
C PHE A 32 3.40 -0.32 28.22
N GLY A 33 2.38 -0.36 27.34
CA GLY A 33 1.49 0.78 27.10
C GLY A 33 2.07 1.84 26.16
N GLU A 34 3.23 1.57 25.55
CA GLU A 34 3.82 2.43 24.51
C GLU A 34 3.23 2.06 23.14
N THR A 35 3.59 2.86 22.13
CA THR A 35 3.16 2.63 20.75
C THR A 35 4.38 2.30 19.88
N ALA A 36 4.36 1.17 19.18
CA ALA A 36 5.42 0.73 18.29
C ALA A 36 5.00 0.83 16.82
N LEU A 37 5.85 1.45 16.00
CA LEU A 37 5.76 1.42 14.54
C LEU A 37 6.63 0.28 14.01
N VAL A 38 5.99 -0.76 13.51
CA VAL A 38 6.64 -1.92 12.87
C VAL A 38 6.71 -1.68 11.37
N ARG A 39 7.88 -1.91 10.80
CA ARG A 39 8.18 -1.70 9.38
C ARG A 39 8.79 -2.97 8.81
N THR A 40 8.22 -3.52 7.75
CA THR A 40 8.79 -4.66 7.03
C THR A 40 9.00 -4.32 5.56
N TRP A 41 10.05 -4.87 4.95
CA TRP A 41 10.37 -4.60 3.54
C TRP A 41 11.14 -5.73 2.90
N GLY A 42 10.94 -5.94 1.61
CA GLY A 42 11.65 -7.02 0.93
C GLY A 42 11.25 -7.17 -0.53
N ARG A 43 11.76 -8.24 -1.15
CA ARG A 43 11.24 -8.73 -2.43
C ARG A 43 9.95 -9.51 -2.17
N ILE A 44 8.96 -9.36 -3.06
CA ILE A 44 7.71 -10.12 -2.96
C ILE A 44 8.03 -11.62 -3.12
N GLY A 45 7.49 -12.46 -2.23
CA GLY A 45 7.73 -13.90 -2.22
C GLY A 45 9.05 -14.34 -1.58
N LYS A 46 9.78 -13.44 -0.90
CA LYS A 46 11.01 -13.75 -0.16
C LYS A 46 10.99 -13.11 1.23
N ALA A 47 11.77 -13.66 2.15
CA ALA A 47 12.02 -13.04 3.44
C ALA A 47 12.63 -11.64 3.25
N GLY A 48 12.14 -10.70 4.03
CA GLY A 48 12.56 -9.31 4.04
C GLY A 48 13.28 -8.92 5.33
N GLY A 49 13.56 -7.62 5.48
CA GLY A 49 13.96 -7.03 6.74
C GLY A 49 12.74 -6.52 7.52
N GLU A 50 12.93 -6.39 8.83
CA GLU A 50 11.98 -5.78 9.75
C GLU A 50 12.73 -4.76 10.63
N MET A 51 12.05 -3.68 11.00
CA MET A 51 12.51 -2.73 12.02
C MET A 51 11.33 -2.16 12.78
N THR A 52 11.49 -2.11 14.10
CA THR A 52 10.51 -1.57 15.03
C THR A 52 11.05 -0.29 15.65
N GLU A 53 10.22 0.73 15.73
CA GLU A 53 10.51 2.01 16.40
C GLU A 53 9.44 2.25 17.47
N VAL A 54 9.85 2.49 18.71
CA VAL A 54 8.95 2.66 19.86
C VAL A 54 8.80 4.14 20.18
N PHE A 55 7.58 4.55 20.49
CA PHE A 55 7.20 5.91 20.81
C PHE A 55 6.40 5.94 22.11
N GLY A 56 6.66 6.96 22.94
CA GLY A 56 5.91 7.20 24.17
C GLY A 56 4.48 7.74 23.92
N ASN A 57 4.20 8.25 22.72
CA ASN A 57 2.90 8.82 22.35
C ASN A 57 2.42 8.26 21.00
N GLU A 58 1.13 7.97 20.89
CA GLU A 58 0.49 7.49 19.66
C GLU A 58 0.60 8.53 18.54
N ASN A 59 0.49 9.83 18.86
CA ASN A 59 0.54 10.91 17.87
C ASN A 59 1.89 10.98 17.14
N ASP A 60 2.98 10.68 17.84
CA ASP A 60 4.33 10.67 17.26
C ASP A 60 4.48 9.47 16.31
N ALA A 61 3.97 8.31 16.71
CA ALA A 61 3.94 7.12 15.87
C ALA A 61 3.10 7.34 14.59
N ILE A 62 1.95 7.99 14.71
CA ILE A 62 1.08 8.34 13.57
C ILE A 62 1.79 9.31 12.63
N SER A 63 2.43 10.35 13.17
CA SER A 63 3.17 11.34 12.38
C SER A 63 4.28 10.66 11.58
N ARG A 64 5.09 9.80 12.23
CA ARG A 64 6.14 9.03 11.55
C ARG A 64 5.60 8.01 10.55
N PHE A 65 4.45 7.38 10.85
CA PHE A 65 3.76 6.53 9.90
C PHE A 65 3.40 7.30 8.63
N LEU A 66 2.75 8.47 8.75
CA LEU A 66 2.32 9.28 7.62
C LEU A 66 3.50 9.81 6.79
N GLU A 67 4.58 10.25 7.44
CA GLU A 67 5.82 10.65 6.77
C GLU A 67 6.36 9.54 5.86
N LEU A 68 6.45 8.31 6.40
CA LEU A 68 6.91 7.15 5.64
C LEU A 68 5.97 6.82 4.49
N VAL A 69 4.65 6.88 4.70
CA VAL A 69 3.66 6.68 3.63
C VAL A 69 3.89 7.64 2.47
N LEU A 70 4.03 8.93 2.76
CA LEU A 70 4.27 9.95 1.74
C LEU A 70 5.61 9.74 1.03
N GLN A 71 6.67 9.41 1.79
CA GLN A 71 7.99 9.13 1.23
C GLN A 71 7.96 7.91 0.27
N LYS A 72 7.28 6.82 0.65
CA LYS A 72 7.18 5.62 -0.19
C LYS A 72 6.30 5.86 -1.41
N ARG A 73 5.21 6.63 -1.26
CA ARG A 73 4.36 7.05 -2.38
C ARG A 73 5.17 7.83 -3.42
N LYS A 74 5.98 8.81 -3.01
CA LYS A 74 6.91 9.54 -3.90
C LYS A 74 7.91 8.62 -4.60
N ARG A 75 8.31 7.52 -3.95
CA ARG A 75 9.21 6.49 -4.51
C ARG A 75 8.50 5.50 -5.44
N GLY A 76 7.22 5.69 -5.74
CA GLY A 76 6.44 4.83 -6.65
C GLY A 76 5.89 3.55 -6.00
N TYR A 77 5.88 3.47 -4.67
CA TYR A 77 5.12 2.42 -3.98
C TYR A 77 3.64 2.77 -4.02
N GLN A 78 2.80 1.81 -4.35
CA GLN A 78 1.34 1.92 -4.39
C GLN A 78 0.72 1.01 -3.33
N PRO A 79 -0.37 1.40 -2.65
CA PRO A 79 -1.10 0.50 -1.77
C PRO A 79 -1.49 -0.76 -2.52
N ALA A 80 -1.21 -1.94 -1.94
CA ALA A 80 -1.73 -3.17 -2.52
C ALA A 80 -3.24 -3.14 -2.36
N ARG A 81 -3.94 -3.17 -3.48
CA ARG A 81 -5.38 -3.37 -3.49
C ARG A 81 -5.61 -4.75 -2.89
N ASN A 82 -6.52 -4.86 -1.93
CA ASN A 82 -6.94 -6.17 -1.43
C ASN A 82 -7.27 -7.03 -2.67
N CYS A 83 -6.59 -8.15 -2.85
CA CYS A 83 -6.85 -9.06 -3.96
C CYS A 83 -8.15 -9.83 -3.69
N GLY A 84 -9.26 -9.10 -3.64
CA GLY A 84 -10.62 -9.62 -3.66
C GLY A 84 -11.22 -9.34 -5.03
N ASN A 85 -11.05 -10.30 -5.94
CA ASN A 85 -11.73 -10.44 -7.23
C ASN A 85 -11.49 -9.32 -8.29
N PRO A 86 -10.68 -9.55 -9.35
CA PRO A 86 -10.75 -8.77 -10.59
C PRO A 86 -12.01 -9.15 -11.39
N GLY A 87 -13.18 -9.11 -10.76
CA GLY A 87 -14.45 -9.34 -11.41
C GLY A 87 -14.83 -8.10 -12.23
N ARG A 88 -14.59 -8.13 -13.54
CA ARG A 88 -15.16 -7.25 -14.56
C ARG A 88 -14.81 -5.76 -14.44
N SER A 89 -13.72 -5.34 -15.08
CA SER A 89 -13.81 -4.13 -15.90
C SER A 89 -13.98 -4.61 -17.33
N ALA A 90 -15.25 -4.71 -17.73
CA ALA A 90 -15.64 -5.07 -19.08
C ALA A 90 -15.01 -4.09 -20.07
N THR A 91 -14.56 -4.66 -21.18
CA THR A 91 -14.09 -3.97 -22.37
C THR A 91 -15.11 -2.91 -22.81
N LEU A 92 -14.73 -1.64 -22.76
CA LEU A 92 -15.43 -0.60 -23.53
C LEU A 92 -14.96 -0.76 -24.99
N TRP A 93 -15.69 -1.57 -25.76
CA TRP A 93 -15.68 -1.47 -27.21
C TRP A 93 -16.64 -0.35 -27.57
N THR A 94 -16.12 0.83 -27.92
CA THR A 94 -16.92 1.84 -28.62
C THR A 94 -16.81 1.52 -30.11
N THR A 95 -17.75 0.75 -30.64
CA THR A 95 -18.01 0.68 -32.08
C THR A 95 -18.50 2.04 -32.56
N PRO A 96 -17.85 2.68 -33.55
CA PRO A 96 -18.46 3.78 -34.29
C PRO A 96 -19.56 3.18 -35.17
N HIS A 97 -20.80 3.54 -34.90
CA HIS A 97 -21.96 3.16 -35.69
C HIS A 97 -21.86 3.83 -37.07
N ASP A 98 -21.93 3.02 -38.13
CA ASP A 98 -22.42 3.47 -39.43
C ASP A 98 -23.74 4.23 -39.24
N ASN A 99 -23.89 5.36 -39.94
CA ASN A 99 -25.20 5.85 -40.37
C ASN A 99 -25.00 6.70 -41.62
N VAL A 100 -25.02 6.01 -42.77
CA VAL A 100 -25.43 6.56 -44.06
C VAL A 100 -26.86 7.06 -43.92
N THR A 101 -27.14 8.30 -44.32
CA THR A 101 -28.50 8.77 -44.61
C THR A 101 -28.52 9.31 -46.02
N ILE A 102 -29.30 8.63 -46.86
CA ILE A 102 -29.71 9.04 -48.20
C ILE A 102 -30.99 9.87 -48.04
N ALA A 103 -30.99 11.09 -48.57
CA ALA A 103 -32.15 11.77 -49.16
C ALA A 103 -31.65 12.97 -49.98
#